data_AF-A0A401QB39-F1
#
_entry.id   AF-A0A401QB39-F1
#
_cell.length_a   1.000
_cell.length_b   1.000
_cell.length_c   1.000
_cell.angle_alpha   90.00
_cell.angle_beta   90.00
_cell.angle_gamma   90.00
#
_symmetry.space_group_name_H-M   'P 1'
#
loop_
_entity.id
_entity.type
_entity.pdbx_description
1 polymer ?
#
loop_
_entity_poly.entity_id
_entity_poly.type
_entity_poly.pdbx_seq_one_letter_code
_entity_poly.pdbx_strand_id
1 'polypeptide(L)'
;MRTYEDKLYEHWQSETNIKLHLLLKQSLLKKISVSATSLGSSAIAESSFSAHEDWYDANSTYDVNFAPELQEIIMESKYMEQLGFQIPQLARNVALQEQKFIRYTTGLNNMLHRYGKLMNSLSSAETKLMTEHIRELHR
;
A
#
# COMPACT_ATOMS: atom_id res chain seq x y z
N MET A 1 31.33 -25.52 10.45
CA MET A 1 29.95 -25.45 9.92
C MET A 1 29.04 -24.62 10.83
N ARG A 2 28.90 -24.95 12.12
CA ARG A 2 28.06 -24.19 13.08
C ARG A 2 28.25 -22.66 13.06
N THR A 3 29.50 -22.20 13.05
CA THR A 3 29.83 -20.76 13.02
C THR A 3 29.39 -20.03 11.75
N TYR A 4 29.10 -20.74 10.66
CA TYR A 4 28.55 -20.15 9.44
C TYR A 4 27.02 -20.02 9.54
N GLU A 5 26.35 -21.05 10.07
CA GLU A 5 24.92 -21.07 10.34
C GLU A 5 24.54 -19.97 11.36
N ASP A 6 25.32 -19.84 12.43
CA ASP A 6 25.10 -18.82 13.46
C ASP A 6 25.20 -17.40 12.88
N LYS A 7 26.20 -17.14 12.01
CA LYS A 7 26.36 -15.84 11.33
C LYS A 7 25.22 -15.52 10.37
N LEU A 8 24.73 -16.53 9.65
CA LEU A 8 23.62 -16.36 8.73
C LEU A 8 22.33 -16.03 9.50
N TYR A 9 22.11 -16.72 10.62
CA TYR A 9 21.00 -16.45 11.53
C TYR A 9 21.08 -15.02 12.12
N GLU A 10 22.24 -14.60 12.62
CA GLU A 10 22.45 -13.25 13.13
C GLU A 10 22.20 -12.16 12.08
N HIS A 11 22.69 -12.40 10.85
CA HIS A 11 22.47 -11.49 9.73
C HIS A 11 20.97 -11.36 9.42
N TRP A 12 20.28 -12.48 9.23
CA TRP A 12 18.84 -12.51 9.00
C TRP A 12 18.06 -11.81 10.12
N GLN A 13 18.43 -12.04 11.38
CA GLN A 13 17.79 -11.42 12.52
C GLN A 13 17.94 -9.89 12.50
N SER A 14 19.15 -9.39 12.20
CA SER A 14 19.40 -7.94 12.13
C SER A 14 18.64 -7.28 10.97
N GLU A 15 18.66 -7.92 9.80
CA GLU A 15 18.02 -7.44 8.59
C GLU A 15 16.49 -7.41 8.74
N THR A 16 15.92 -8.50 9.24
CA THR A 16 14.49 -8.63 9.49
C THR A 16 14.01 -7.57 10.47
N ASN A 17 14.75 -7.32 11.54
CA ASN A 17 14.34 -6.32 12.54
C ASN A 17 14.33 -4.90 11.94
N ILE A 18 15.35 -4.54 11.16
CA ILE A 18 15.43 -3.25 10.47
C ILE A 18 14.28 -3.12 9.45
N LYS A 19 14.07 -4.14 8.61
CA LYS A 19 12.98 -4.16 7.62
C LYS A 19 11.62 -4.04 8.28
N LEU A 20 11.33 -4.84 9.32
CA LEU A 20 10.07 -4.77 10.04
C LEU A 20 9.81 -3.38 10.62
N HIS A 21 10.82 -2.77 11.25
CA HIS A 21 10.67 -1.41 11.79
C HIS A 21 10.37 -0.35 10.71
N LEU A 22 10.87 -0.52 9.50
CA LEU A 22 10.62 0.38 8.37
C LEU A 22 9.26 0.11 7.72
N LEU A 23 8.98 -1.16 7.40
CA LEU A 23 7.76 -1.59 6.70
C LEU A 23 6.49 -1.34 7.52
N LEU A 24 6.54 -1.60 8.83
CA LEU A 24 5.40 -1.35 9.73
C LEU A 24 5.07 0.15 9.87
N LYS A 25 6.00 1.05 9.54
CA LYS A 25 5.79 2.51 9.59
C LYS A 25 5.27 3.09 8.27
N GLN A 26 5.22 2.31 7.20
CA GLN A 26 4.73 2.82 5.91
C GLN A 26 3.21 2.98 5.93
N SER A 27 2.69 4.00 5.24
CA SER A 27 1.25 4.16 5.08
C SER A 27 0.68 3.01 4.26
N LEU A 28 -0.46 2.46 4.69
CA LEU A 28 -1.14 1.36 4.00
C LEU A 28 -1.87 1.79 2.73
N LEU A 29 -2.17 3.09 2.59
CA LEU A 29 -2.81 3.65 1.41
C LEU A 29 -1.80 4.56 0.69
N LYS A 30 -1.56 4.31 -0.59
CA LYS A 30 -0.80 5.18 -1.47
C LYS A 30 -1.73 5.77 -2.53
N LYS A 31 -1.69 7.09 -2.71
CA LYS A 31 -2.36 7.77 -3.82
C LYS A 31 -1.47 7.62 -5.06
N ILE A 32 -1.95 6.89 -6.06
CA ILE A 32 -1.38 6.85 -7.40
C ILE A 32 -1.97 8.06 -8.13
N SER A 33 -1.18 9.12 -8.25
CA SER A 33 -1.47 10.19 -9.20
C SER A 33 -1.26 9.61 -10.59
N VAL A 34 -2.33 9.29 -11.30
CA VAL A 34 -2.25 9.02 -12.73
C VAL A 34 -2.00 10.37 -13.41
N SER A 35 -0.75 10.82 -13.40
CA SER A 35 -0.31 11.85 -14.32
C SER A 35 -0.42 11.24 -15.71
N ALA A 36 -1.43 11.66 -16.46
CA ALA A 36 -1.72 11.17 -17.78
C ALA A 36 -0.50 11.35 -18.71
N THR A 37 0.22 10.26 -18.95
CA THR A 37 1.13 10.04 -20.07
C THR A 37 0.68 8.71 -20.70
N SER A 38 0.31 8.59 -21.98
CA SER A 38 0.41 9.46 -23.16
C SER A 38 -0.43 8.86 -24.30
N LEU A 39 -1.08 9.67 -25.15
CA LEU A 39 -0.97 9.59 -26.63
C LEU A 39 -1.72 10.75 -27.34
N GLY A 40 -0.94 11.72 -27.83
CA GLY A 40 -1.17 12.43 -29.10
C GLY A 40 -2.40 13.33 -29.28
N SER A 41 -2.28 14.62 -28.95
CA SER A 41 -2.52 15.71 -29.93
C SER A 41 -2.10 17.07 -29.41
N SER A 42 -1.53 17.83 -30.34
CA SER A 42 -0.86 19.12 -30.21
C SER A 42 -1.87 20.27 -30.05
N ALA A 43 -1.62 21.19 -29.11
CA ALA A 43 -1.84 22.64 -29.25
C ALA A 43 -1.30 23.40 -28.03
N ILE A 44 -0.85 24.62 -28.29
CA ILE A 44 0.07 25.44 -27.50
C ILE A 44 -0.68 26.44 -26.59
N ALA A 45 0.02 26.81 -25.49
CA ALA A 45 0.01 28.08 -24.75
C ALA A 45 -1.08 28.42 -23.70
N GLU A 46 -0.57 28.49 -22.46
CA GLU A 46 -0.62 29.63 -21.52
C GLU A 46 -1.97 30.05 -20.92
N SER A 47 -2.09 29.88 -19.60
CA SER A 47 -2.15 31.03 -18.68
C SER A 47 -2.13 30.56 -17.22
N SER A 48 -1.13 31.03 -16.49
CA SER A 48 -1.10 31.04 -15.03
C SER A 48 -2.12 32.05 -14.49
N PHE A 49 -3.13 31.58 -13.75
CA PHE A 49 -3.86 32.40 -12.78
C PHE A 49 -4.25 31.56 -11.55
N SER A 50 -4.18 32.20 -10.40
CA SER A 50 -4.10 31.66 -9.05
C SER A 50 -5.35 30.98 -8.49
N ALA A 51 -5.09 30.00 -7.62
CA ALA A 51 -5.78 29.77 -6.35
C ALA A 51 -7.32 29.65 -6.37
N HIS A 52 -7.79 28.43 -6.64
CA HIS A 52 -8.82 27.83 -5.80
C HIS A 52 -8.47 26.34 -5.64
N GLU A 53 -8.01 25.99 -4.45
CA GLU A 53 -7.87 24.62 -3.98
C GLU A 53 -9.20 23.86 -4.15
N ASP A 54 -9.12 22.54 -4.21
CA ASP A 54 -10.25 21.61 -4.19
C ASP A 54 -10.92 21.29 -5.54
N TRP A 55 -10.14 21.16 -6.62
CA TRP A 55 -10.49 20.15 -7.62
C TRP A 55 -10.09 18.79 -7.04
N TYR A 56 -11.04 18.09 -6.40
CA TYR A 56 -10.86 16.67 -6.05
C TYR A 56 -10.33 15.98 -7.29
N ASP A 57 -9.07 15.52 -7.24
CA ASP A 57 -8.45 14.77 -8.30
C ASP A 57 -9.35 13.57 -8.59
N ALA A 58 -10.28 13.74 -9.53
CA ALA A 58 -11.30 12.76 -9.92
C ALA A 58 -10.68 11.48 -10.50
N ASN A 59 -9.35 11.44 -10.58
CA ASN A 59 -8.54 10.36 -11.07
C ASN A 59 -7.46 9.89 -10.07
N SER A 60 -7.62 10.20 -8.77
CA SER A 60 -6.77 9.63 -7.71
C SER A 60 -7.10 8.14 -7.54
N THR A 61 -6.40 7.28 -8.25
CA THR A 61 -6.42 5.84 -7.96
C THR A 61 -5.63 5.61 -6.68
N TYR A 62 -6.18 4.89 -5.71
CA TYR A 62 -5.42 4.48 -4.54
C TYR A 62 -4.93 3.05 -4.74
N ASP A 63 -3.91 2.65 -4.00
CA ASP A 63 -3.46 1.26 -3.90
C ASP A 63 -3.10 0.92 -2.45
N VAL A 64 -3.27 -0.36 -2.11
CA VAL A 64 -2.96 -0.89 -0.78
C VAL A 64 -1.48 -1.23 -0.74
N ASN A 65 -0.71 -0.39 -0.03
CA ASN A 65 0.71 -0.59 0.19
C ASN A 65 0.96 -1.66 1.26
N PHE A 66 0.81 -2.92 0.86
CA PHE A 66 1.27 -4.06 1.64
C PHE A 66 2.50 -4.67 0.97
N ALA A 67 3.66 -4.25 1.48
CA ALA A 67 4.95 -4.61 0.92
C ALA A 67 5.15 -6.14 0.92
N PRO A 68 5.46 -6.78 -0.23
CA PRO A 68 5.65 -8.24 -0.31
C PRO A 68 6.73 -8.74 0.65
N GLU A 69 7.71 -7.89 0.97
CA GLU A 69 8.76 -8.16 1.95
C GLU A 69 8.20 -8.49 3.34
N LEU A 70 7.04 -7.95 3.71
CA LEU A 70 6.40 -8.28 4.99
C LEU A 70 5.88 -9.73 4.99
N GLN A 71 5.37 -10.20 3.84
CA GLN A 71 4.92 -11.58 3.68
C GLN A 71 6.11 -12.56 3.68
N GLU A 72 7.22 -12.19 3.05
CA GLU A 72 8.46 -12.95 3.08
C GLU A 72 8.95 -13.14 4.52
N ILE A 73 9.01 -12.06 5.32
CA ILE A 73 9.41 -12.12 6.73
C ILE A 73 8.47 -13.01 7.57
N ILE A 74 7.16 -12.97 7.30
CA ILE A 74 6.18 -13.86 7.96
C ILE A 74 6.49 -15.33 7.64
N MET A 75 6.73 -15.63 6.36
CA MET A 75 7.05 -16.98 5.92
C MET A 75 8.38 -17.47 6.50
N GLU A 76 9.43 -16.67 6.41
CA GLU A 76 10.75 -16.96 6.98
C GLU A 76 10.65 -17.24 8.47
N SER A 77 9.93 -16.39 9.22
CA SER A 77 9.70 -16.58 10.65
C SER A 77 9.04 -17.93 10.95
N LYS A 78 8.02 -18.32 10.18
CA LYS A 78 7.32 -19.61 10.36
C LYS A 78 8.24 -20.80 10.08
N TYR A 79 9.05 -20.73 9.02
CA TYR A 79 10.01 -21.79 8.71
C TYR A 79 11.12 -21.89 9.75
N MET A 80 11.61 -20.76 10.26
CA MET A 80 12.60 -20.74 11.33
C MET A 80 12.06 -21.32 12.64
N GLU A 81 10.77 -21.11 12.95
CA GLU A 81 10.10 -21.76 14.09
C GLU A 81 10.11 -23.28 13.93
N GLN A 82 9.75 -23.75 12.74
CA GLN A 82 9.68 -25.17 12.43
C GLN A 82 11.05 -25.85 12.44
N LEU A 83 12.10 -25.12 12.07
CA LEU A 83 13.50 -25.57 12.16
C LEU A 83 14.06 -25.55 13.60
N GLY A 84 13.31 -25.01 14.57
CA GLY A 84 13.71 -24.94 15.97
C GLY A 84 14.59 -23.76 16.33
N PHE A 85 14.76 -22.78 15.43
CA PHE A 85 15.46 -21.54 15.75
C PHE A 85 14.62 -20.64 16.64
N GLN A 86 15.29 -19.86 17.49
CA GLN A 86 14.62 -18.79 18.23
C GLN A 86 14.24 -17.68 17.25
N ILE A 87 13.06 -17.08 17.41
CA ILE A 87 12.59 -16.01 16.54
C ILE A 87 12.54 -14.72 17.34
N PRO A 88 13.02 -13.59 16.79
CA PRO A 88 12.86 -12.29 17.42
C PRO A 88 11.39 -11.99 17.74
N GLN A 89 11.13 -11.40 18.91
CA GLN A 89 9.77 -11.12 19.38
C GLN A 89 8.93 -10.34 18.35
N LEU A 90 9.55 -9.37 17.66
CA LEU A 90 8.86 -8.56 16.65
C LEU A 90 8.40 -9.42 15.46
N ALA A 91 9.28 -10.26 14.92
CA ALA A 91 8.98 -11.13 13.80
C ALA A 91 7.94 -12.20 14.17
N ARG A 92 8.04 -12.77 15.37
CA ARG A 92 7.01 -13.67 15.94
C ARG A 92 5.66 -12.98 16.05
N ASN A 93 5.61 -11.76 16.58
CA ASN A 93 4.37 -11.00 16.73
C ASN A 93 3.72 -10.70 15.36
N VAL A 94 4.52 -10.36 14.36
CA VAL A 94 4.03 -10.10 12.99
C VAL A 94 3.52 -11.39 12.34
N ALA A 95 4.23 -12.52 12.49
CA ALA A 95 3.80 -13.81 11.99
C ALA A 95 2.47 -14.28 12.62
N LEU A 96 2.29 -14.08 13.93
CA LEU A 96 1.01 -14.38 14.61
C LEU A 96 -0.16 -13.53 14.09
N GLN A 97 0.11 -12.37 13.51
CA GLN A 97 -0.91 -11.46 12.98
C GLN A 97 -1.18 -11.64 11.48
N GLU A 98 -0.58 -12.63 10.83
CA GLU A 98 -0.73 -12.91 9.39
C GLU A 98 -2.20 -12.87 8.93
N GLN A 99 -3.07 -13.63 9.59
CA GLN A 99 -4.49 -13.68 9.22
C GLN A 99 -5.18 -12.32 9.29
N LYS A 100 -4.79 -11.49 10.27
CA LYS A 100 -5.34 -10.14 10.44
C LYS A 100 -4.87 -9.21 9.32
N PHE A 101 -3.59 -9.31 8.93
CA PHE A 101 -3.07 -8.57 7.78
C PHE A 101 -3.79 -8.96 6.49
N ILE A 102 -3.90 -10.27 6.19
CA ILE A 102 -4.61 -10.76 4.99
C ILE A 102 -6.05 -10.25 4.94
N ARG A 103 -6.76 -10.29 6.06
CA ARG A 103 -8.14 -9.81 6.12
C ARG A 103 -8.24 -8.32 5.83
N TYR A 104 -7.35 -7.51 6.40
CA TYR A 104 -7.39 -6.06 6.18
C TYR A 104 -6.94 -5.68 4.77
N THR A 105 -5.89 -6.28 4.24
CA THR A 105 -5.42 -5.97 2.88
C THR A 105 -6.45 -6.38 1.84
N THR A 106 -7.07 -7.56 1.99
CA THR A 106 -8.15 -8.02 1.12
C THR A 106 -9.39 -7.13 1.23
N GLY A 107 -9.75 -6.72 2.46
CA GLY A 107 -10.88 -5.81 2.69
C GLY A 107 -10.67 -4.44 2.06
N LEU A 108 -9.48 -3.85 2.26
CA LEU A 108 -9.10 -2.57 1.67
C LEU A 108 -9.06 -2.65 0.13
N ASN A 109 -8.47 -3.72 -0.43
CA ASN A 109 -8.45 -3.93 -1.87
C ASN A 109 -9.86 -4.06 -2.46
N ASN A 110 -10.76 -4.77 -1.79
CA ASN A 110 -12.15 -4.90 -2.24
C ASN A 110 -12.88 -3.55 -2.19
N MET A 111 -12.73 -2.81 -1.10
CA MET A 111 -13.30 -1.46 -0.96
C MET A 111 -12.79 -0.53 -2.07
N LEU A 112 -11.49 -0.54 -2.31
CA LEU A 112 -10.84 0.26 -3.34
C LEU A 112 -11.27 -0.15 -4.75
N HIS A 113 -11.40 -1.44 -5.02
CA HIS A 113 -11.91 -1.94 -6.30
C HIS A 113 -13.35 -1.49 -6.55
N ARG A 114 -14.20 -1.52 -5.52
CA ARG A 114 -15.58 -0.99 -5.59
C ARG A 114 -15.58 0.51 -5.85
N TYR A 115 -14.73 1.27 -5.16
CA TYR A 115 -14.56 2.69 -5.38
C TYR A 115 -14.12 2.99 -6.82
N GLY A 116 -13.08 2.33 -7.32
CA GLY A 116 -12.62 2.50 -8.70
C GLY A 116 -13.68 2.11 -9.73
N LYS A 117 -14.43 1.02 -9.49
CA LYS A 117 -15.56 0.63 -10.36
C LYS A 117 -16.67 1.67 -10.38
N LEU A 118 -17.06 2.21 -9.22
CA LEU A 118 -18.07 3.26 -9.10
C LEU A 118 -17.61 4.52 -9.83
N MET A 119 -16.36 4.94 -9.59
CA MET A 119 -15.81 6.15 -10.20
C MET A 119 -15.69 6.03 -11.73
N ASN A 120 -15.36 4.84 -12.25
CA ASN A 120 -15.33 4.56 -13.69
C ASN A 120 -16.73 4.45 -14.32
N SER A 121 -17.77 4.15 -13.51
CA SER A 121 -19.15 4.02 -14.00
C SER A 121 -19.92 5.34 -14.03
N LEU A 122 -19.45 6.37 -13.32
CA LEU A 122 -20.12 7.67 -13.26
C LEU A 122 -19.87 8.48 -14.54
N SER A 123 -20.95 8.96 -15.16
CA SER A 123 -20.88 9.88 -16.30
C SER A 123 -20.44 11.28 -15.87
N SER A 124 -19.84 12.08 -16.79
CA SER A 124 -19.35 13.44 -16.50
C SER A 124 -20.41 14.36 -15.85
N ALA A 125 -21.70 14.15 -16.16
CA ALA A 125 -22.81 14.88 -15.55
C ALA A 125 -23.14 14.39 -14.12
N GLU A 126 -23.05 13.09 -13.87
CA GLU A 126 -23.29 12.47 -12.56
C GLU A 126 -22.14 12.74 -11.59
N THR A 127 -20.90 12.77 -12.07
CA THR A 127 -19.73 13.17 -11.29
C THR A 127 -19.86 14.60 -10.77
N LYS A 128 -20.34 15.54 -11.59
CA LYS A 128 -20.61 16.93 -11.18
C LYS A 128 -21.72 17.02 -10.14
N LEU A 129 -22.76 16.18 -10.24
CA LEU A 129 -23.86 16.15 -9.26
C LEU A 129 -23.42 15.51 -7.93
N MET A 130 -22.58 14.47 -7.97
CA MET A 130 -22.10 13.75 -6.79
C MET A 130 -20.80 14.30 -6.20
N THR A 131 -20.28 15.42 -6.71
CA THR A 131 -19.00 16.00 -6.25
C THR A 131 -18.99 16.28 -4.75
N GLU A 132 -20.10 16.73 -4.16
CA GLU A 132 -20.19 16.98 -2.71
C GLU A 132 -20.12 15.68 -1.89
N HIS A 133 -20.73 14.59 -2.38
CA HIS A 133 -20.66 13.29 -1.72
C HIS A 133 -19.27 12.64 -1.87
N ILE A 134 -18.61 12.85 -3.00
CA ILE A 134 -17.23 12.40 -3.24
C ILE A 134 -16.27 13.15 -2.31
N ARG A 135 -16.49 14.45 -2.13
CA ARG A 135 -15.75 15.29 -1.18
C ARG A 135 -15.91 14.82 0.26
N GLU A 136 -17.14 14.51 0.67
CA GLU A 136 -17.40 13.96 2.01
C GLU A 136 -16.69 12.62 2.23
N LEU A 137 -16.63 11.77 1.20
CA LEU A 137 -15.92 10.49 1.22
C LEU A 137 -14.39 10.60 1.32
N HIS A 138 -13.80 11.73 0.91
CA HIS A 138 -12.35 11.95 0.94
C HIS A 138 -11.86 12.63 2.22
N ARG A 139 -12.76 13.11 3.09
CA ARG A 139 -12.46 13.77 4.36
C ARG A 139 -12.22 12.77 5.50
#